data_AF-R2V4A9-F1
#
_entry.id   AF-R2V4A9-F1
#
_cell.length_a   1.000
_cell.length_b   1.000
_cell.length_c   1.000
_cell.angle_alpha   90.00
_cell.angle_beta   90.00
_cell.angle_gamma   90.00
#
_symmetry.space_group_name_H-M   'P 1'
#
loop_
_entity.id
_entity.type
_entity.pdbx_description
1 polymer ?
#
loop_
_entity_poly.entity_id
_entity_poly.type
_entity_poly.pdbx_seq_one_letter_code
_entity_poly.pdbx_strand_id
1 'polypeptide(L)'
;MKKFIKDTKFKLESAVFAVGTLFITDPVFAATDPQAKLVQAGNTIKGVLTALIVVVGGIACAKIVIKYLPSIDDPQEKNTMYKALGTALLVTALGGALVWLVPWAYGLLA
;
A
#
# COMPACT_ATOMS: atom_id res chain seq x y z
N MET A 1 16.47 17.25 -10.02
CA MET A 1 15.36 16.69 -9.19
C MET A 1 14.33 15.88 -9.97
N LYS A 2 13.82 16.35 -11.13
CA LYS A 2 12.80 15.63 -11.93
C LYS A 2 13.20 14.20 -12.36
N LYS A 3 14.47 13.98 -12.73
CA LYS A 3 14.98 12.67 -13.19
C LYS A 3 14.99 11.62 -12.07
N PHE A 4 15.50 11.98 -10.89
CA PHE A 4 15.58 11.10 -9.72
C PHE A 4 14.20 10.63 -9.21
N ILE A 5 13.19 11.50 -9.27
CA ILE A 5 11.80 11.15 -8.92
C ILE A 5 11.22 10.15 -9.93
N LYS A 6 11.50 10.33 -11.23
CA LYS A 6 11.05 9.43 -12.29
C LYS A 6 11.66 8.03 -12.15
N ASP A 7 12.96 7.97 -11.87
CA ASP A 7 13.70 6.70 -11.71
C ASP A 7 13.26 5.94 -10.44
N THR A 8 12.94 6.66 -9.36
CA THR A 8 12.42 6.05 -8.11
C THR A 8 10.98 5.53 -8.28
N LYS A 9 10.13 6.26 -9.02
CA LYS A 9 8.78 5.79 -9.38
C LYS A 9 8.83 4.53 -10.23
N PHE A 10 9.68 4.51 -11.26
CA PHE A 10 9.84 3.35 -12.13
C PHE A 10 10.32 2.09 -11.38
N LYS A 11 11.27 2.25 -10.44
CA LYS A 11 11.74 1.15 -9.58
C LYS A 11 10.66 0.64 -8.62
N LEU A 12 9.85 1.53 -8.08
CA LEU A 12 8.72 1.17 -7.22
C LEU A 12 7.65 0.40 -8.01
N GLU A 13 7.30 0.89 -9.20
CA GLU A 13 6.36 0.23 -10.12
C GLU A 13 6.86 -1.16 -10.54
N SER A 14 8.16 -1.31 -10.85
CA SER A 14 8.72 -2.63 -11.20
C SER A 14 8.74 -3.60 -10.02
N ALA A 15 8.99 -3.12 -8.80
CA ALA A 15 8.96 -3.95 -7.60
C ALA A 15 7.52 -4.38 -7.26
N VAL A 16 6.56 -3.46 -7.39
CA VAL A 16 5.12 -3.76 -7.26
C VAL A 16 4.68 -4.78 -8.30
N PHE A 17 5.11 -4.64 -9.56
CA PHE A 17 4.78 -5.58 -10.62
C PHE A 17 5.35 -6.97 -10.35
N ALA A 18 6.65 -7.06 -9.99
CA ALA A 18 7.31 -8.33 -9.70
C ALA A 18 6.70 -9.06 -8.50
N VAL A 19 6.42 -8.33 -7.41
CA VAL A 19 5.74 -8.87 -6.24
C VAL A 19 4.30 -9.27 -6.58
N GLY A 20 3.59 -8.46 -7.38
CA GLY A 20 2.24 -8.77 -7.85
C GLY A 20 2.18 -10.06 -8.66
N THR A 21 3.13 -10.31 -9.55
CA THR A 21 3.20 -11.57 -10.32
C THR A 21 3.49 -12.81 -9.47
N LEU A 22 4.21 -12.69 -8.35
CA LEU A 22 4.43 -13.82 -7.43
C LEU A 22 3.17 -14.25 -6.69
N PHE A 23 2.17 -13.37 -6.56
CA PHE A 23 0.88 -13.67 -5.92
C PHE A 23 -0.22 -14.11 -6.91
N ILE A 24 0.05 -14.08 -8.22
CA ILE A 24 -0.90 -14.47 -9.28
C ILE A 24 -0.35 -15.72 -9.98
N THR A 25 -0.31 -16.86 -9.28
CA THR A 25 0.16 -18.14 -9.86
C THR A 25 -0.96 -19.16 -10.06
N ASP A 26 -2.23 -18.81 -9.85
CA ASP A 26 -3.32 -19.75 -10.07
C ASP A 26 -3.66 -19.87 -11.58
N PRO A 27 -3.46 -21.05 -12.20
CA PRO A 27 -3.87 -21.27 -13.58
C PRO A 27 -5.40 -21.23 -13.68
N VAL A 28 -5.92 -20.43 -14.62
CA VAL A 28 -7.34 -20.36 -14.96
C VAL A 28 -7.73 -21.63 -15.71
N PHE A 29 -8.16 -22.66 -14.98
CA PHE A 29 -8.93 -23.75 -15.57
C PHE A 29 -10.34 -23.24 -15.88
N ALA A 30 -10.88 -23.62 -17.06
CA ALA A 30 -12.22 -23.25 -17.52
C ALA A 30 -13.25 -23.47 -16.40
N ALA A 31 -13.75 -22.38 -15.83
CA ALA A 31 -14.59 -22.43 -14.65
C ALA A 31 -16.05 -22.69 -15.03
N THR A 32 -16.68 -23.63 -14.33
CA THR A 32 -18.12 -23.91 -14.39
C THR A 32 -18.98 -22.75 -13.87
N ASP A 33 -18.41 -21.85 -13.07
CA ASP A 33 -19.06 -20.62 -12.58
C ASP A 33 -18.10 -19.40 -12.68
N PRO A 34 -18.16 -18.65 -13.79
CA PRO A 34 -17.29 -17.51 -14.03
C PRO A 34 -17.40 -16.40 -12.97
N GLN A 35 -18.57 -16.22 -12.36
CA GLN A 35 -18.82 -15.13 -11.42
C GLN A 35 -18.06 -15.35 -10.11
N ALA A 36 -18.07 -16.58 -9.58
CA ALA A 36 -17.32 -16.92 -8.37
C ALA A 36 -15.80 -16.71 -8.56
N LYS A 37 -15.27 -17.00 -9.76
CA LYS A 37 -13.85 -16.77 -10.07
C LYS A 37 -13.49 -15.29 -10.18
N LEU A 38 -14.38 -14.47 -10.75
CA LEU A 38 -14.18 -13.01 -10.81
C LEU A 38 -14.17 -12.39 -9.41
N VAL A 39 -15.06 -12.83 -8.52
CA VAL A 39 -15.07 -12.37 -7.11
C VAL A 39 -13.79 -12.78 -6.39
N GLN A 40 -13.32 -14.03 -6.58
CA GLN A 40 -12.07 -14.50 -6.01
C GLN A 40 -10.87 -13.69 -6.51
N ALA A 41 -10.75 -13.50 -7.83
CA ALA A 41 -9.69 -12.69 -8.44
C ALA A 41 -9.72 -11.23 -7.93
N GLY A 42 -10.91 -10.63 -7.83
CA GLY A 42 -11.09 -9.30 -7.28
C GLY A 42 -10.63 -9.19 -5.82
N ASN A 43 -10.90 -10.20 -5.00
CA ASN A 43 -10.41 -10.24 -3.61
C ASN A 43 -8.89 -10.45 -3.52
N THR A 44 -8.30 -11.26 -4.41
CA THR A 44 -6.84 -11.41 -4.49
C THR A 44 -6.17 -10.09 -4.83
N ILE A 45 -6.68 -9.35 -5.83
CA ILE A 45 -6.15 -8.04 -6.22
C ILE A 45 -6.24 -7.04 -5.06
N LYS A 46 -7.38 -6.99 -4.34
CA LYS A 46 -7.52 -6.16 -3.13
C LYS A 46 -6.48 -6.54 -2.08
N GLY A 47 -6.28 -7.83 -1.83
CA GLY A 47 -5.28 -8.32 -0.88
C GLY A 47 -3.86 -7.86 -1.22
N VAL A 48 -3.44 -8.03 -2.47
CA VAL A 48 -2.09 -7.61 -2.94
C VAL A 48 -1.92 -6.09 -2.83
N LEU A 49 -2.92 -5.32 -3.26
CA LEU A 49 -2.87 -3.86 -3.17
C LEU A 49 -2.79 -3.37 -1.72
N THR A 50 -3.60 -3.92 -0.82
CA THR A 50 -3.54 -3.59 0.62
C THR A 50 -2.18 -3.96 1.20
N ALA A 51 -1.65 -5.15 0.89
CA ALA A 51 -0.35 -5.59 1.40
C ALA A 51 0.78 -4.65 0.97
N LEU A 52 0.80 -4.22 -0.29
CA LEU A 52 1.79 -3.27 -0.81
C LEU A 52 1.72 -1.91 -0.09
N ILE A 53 0.51 -1.38 0.13
CA ILE A 53 0.32 -0.12 0.85
C ILE A 53 0.83 -0.22 2.28
N VAL A 54 0.52 -1.32 2.98
CA VAL A 54 0.99 -1.56 4.36
C VAL A 54 2.51 -1.66 4.42
N VAL A 55 3.15 -2.34 3.47
CA VAL A 55 4.62 -2.45 3.41
C VAL A 55 5.26 -1.08 3.20
N VAL A 56 4.80 -0.31 2.22
CA VAL A 56 5.35 1.04 1.94
C VAL A 56 5.11 1.99 3.12
N GLY A 57 3.91 1.93 3.72
CA GLY A 57 3.57 2.72 4.91
C GLY A 57 4.42 2.37 6.12
N GLY A 58 4.65 1.08 6.36
CA GLY A 58 5.54 0.58 7.42
C GLY A 58 6.98 1.07 7.25
N ILE A 59 7.52 1.00 6.02
CA ILE A 59 8.86 1.54 5.71
C ILE A 59 8.91 3.05 5.95
N ALA A 60 7.89 3.80 5.56
CA ALA A 60 7.83 5.24 5.81
C ALA A 60 7.80 5.57 7.31
N CYS A 61 7.02 4.82 8.11
CA CYS A 61 6.97 4.97 9.56
C CYS A 61 8.34 4.66 10.21
N ALA A 62 8.97 3.55 9.81
CA ALA A 62 10.30 3.18 10.30
C ALA A 62 11.35 4.26 10.00
N LYS A 63 11.30 4.86 8.80
CA LYS A 63 12.19 5.97 8.43
C LYS A 63 12.00 7.20 9.31
N ILE A 64 10.77 7.53 9.70
CA ILE A 64 10.49 8.64 10.60
C ILE A 64 11.11 8.36 11.97
N VAL A 65 10.85 7.17 12.54
CA VAL A 65 11.40 6.79 13.85
C VAL A 65 12.92 6.85 13.85
N ILE A 66 13.59 6.23 12.86
CA ILE A 66 15.06 6.22 12.76
C ILE A 66 15.63 7.65 12.68
N LYS A 67 14.94 8.57 11.99
CA LYS A 67 15.39 9.96 11.84
C LYS A 67 15.37 10.74 13.16
N TYR A 68 14.35 10.56 13.98
CA TYR A 68 14.16 11.33 15.21
C TYR A 68 14.68 10.61 16.47
N LEU A 69 15.04 9.33 16.38
CA LEU A 69 15.59 8.55 17.49
C LEU A 69 16.80 9.19 18.18
N PRO A 70 17.79 9.77 17.45
CA PRO A 70 18.95 10.40 18.08
C PRO A 70 18.64 11.67 18.87
N SER A 71 17.49 12.30 18.60
CA SER A 71 17.07 13.59 19.19
C SER A 71 15.81 13.45 20.04
N ILE A 72 15.50 12.23 20.50
CA ILE A 72 14.25 11.93 21.21
C ILE A 72 14.15 12.58 22.60
N ASP A 73 15.30 12.96 23.15
CA ASP A 73 15.41 13.63 24.44
C ASP A 73 14.91 15.08 24.37
N ASP A 74 14.89 15.70 23.18
CA ASP A 74 14.32 17.03 22.98
C ASP A 74 12.77 16.95 22.90
N PRO A 75 12.04 17.64 23.80
CA PRO A 75 10.58 17.67 23.79
C PRO A 75 9.97 18.16 22.47
N GLN A 76 10.61 19.10 21.77
CA GLN A 76 10.10 19.66 20.51
C GLN A 76 10.23 18.65 19.37
N GLU A 77 11.40 18.02 19.23
CA GLU A 77 11.67 17.02 18.19
C GLU A 77 10.79 15.78 18.39
N LYS A 78 10.57 15.36 19.63
CA LYS A 78 9.64 14.27 19.97
C LYS A 78 8.19 14.57 19.56
N ASN A 79 7.70 15.78 19.80
CA ASN A 79 6.36 16.18 19.37
C ASN A 79 6.24 16.20 17.84
N THR A 80 7.27 16.67 17.15
CA THR A 80 7.33 16.65 15.68
C THR A 80 7.36 15.22 15.13
N MET A 81 8.12 14.33 15.77
CA MET A 81 8.15 12.90 15.43
C MET A 81 6.76 12.28 15.53
N TYR A 82 6.04 12.48 16.64
CA TYR A 82 4.71 11.89 16.81
C TYR A 82 3.68 12.44 15.81
N LYS A 83 3.73 13.74 15.50
CA LYS A 83 2.89 14.32 14.44
C LYS A 83 3.19 13.68 13.08
N ALA A 84 4.47 13.61 12.71
CA ALA A 84 4.88 13.02 11.44
C ALA A 84 4.50 11.52 11.36
N LEU A 85 4.73 10.76 12.43
CA LEU A 85 4.39 9.34 12.52
C LEU A 85 2.89 9.12 12.45
N GLY A 86 2.10 9.92 13.18
CA GLY A 86 0.65 9.88 13.16
C GLY A 86 0.08 10.16 11.76
N THR A 87 0.61 11.16 11.06
CA THR A 87 0.21 11.43 9.67
C THR A 87 0.59 10.27 8.74
N ALA A 88 1.78 9.69 8.87
CA ALA A 88 2.20 8.56 8.05
C ALA A 88 1.31 7.32 8.26
N LEU A 89 0.98 7.01 9.51
CA LEU A 89 0.04 5.93 9.84
C LEU A 89 -1.36 6.21 9.30
N LEU A 90 -1.86 7.43 9.45
CA LEU A 90 -3.19 7.82 8.98
C LEU A 90 -3.30 7.71 7.46
N VAL A 91 -2.30 8.22 6.72
CA VAL A 91 -2.29 8.11 5.25
C VAL A 91 -2.18 6.65 4.80
N THR A 92 -1.40 5.83 5.51
CA THR A 92 -1.30 4.39 5.23
C THR A 92 -2.65 3.68 5.45
N ALA A 93 -3.32 3.97 6.57
CA ALA A 93 -4.62 3.41 6.90
C ALA A 93 -5.70 3.83 5.89
N LEU A 94 -5.72 5.11 5.50
CA LEU A 94 -6.61 5.61 4.46
C LEU A 94 -6.33 4.94 3.12
N GLY A 95 -5.06 4.81 2.72
CA GLY A 95 -4.67 4.12 1.50
C GLY A 95 -5.17 2.68 1.47
N GLY A 96 -4.98 1.94 2.57
CA GLY A 96 -5.46 0.57 2.71
C GLY A 96 -6.99 0.47 2.65
N ALA A 97 -7.70 1.39 3.31
CA ALA A 97 -9.17 1.43 3.32
C ALA A 97 -9.75 1.72 1.93
N LEU A 98 -9.12 2.60 1.15
CA LEU A 98 -9.58 2.95 -0.20
C LEU A 98 -9.59 1.75 -1.15
N VAL A 99 -8.66 0.80 -1.00
CA VAL A 99 -8.64 -0.44 -1.81
C VAL A 99 -9.94 -1.24 -1.69
N TRP A 100 -10.59 -1.17 -0.53
CA TRP A 100 -11.85 -1.87 -0.27
C TRP A 100 -13.08 -1.00 -0.56
N LEU A 101 -13.02 0.28 -0.21
CA LEU A 101 -14.14 1.21 -0.30
C LEU A 101 -14.42 1.64 -1.74
N VAL A 102 -13.38 1.89 -2.54
CA VAL A 102 -13.55 2.37 -3.92
C VAL A 102 -14.31 1.37 -4.81
N PRO A 103 -13.95 0.07 -4.85
CA PRO A 103 -14.71 -0.90 -5.64
C PRO A 103 -16.17 -1.05 -5.18
N TRP A 104 -16.41 -0.97 -3.87
CA TRP A 104 -17.78 -1.00 -3.32
C TRP A 104 -18.59 0.23 -3.76
N ALA A 105 -17.99 1.42 -3.71
CA ALA A 105 -18.66 2.66 -4.12
C ALA A 105 -19.02 2.64 -5.62
N TYR A 106 -18.15 2.11 -6.48
CA TYR A 106 -18.49 1.90 -7.90
C TYR A 106 -19.61 0.87 -8.09
N GLY A 107 -19.65 -0.18 -7.26
CA GLY A 107 -20.73 -1.17 -7.29
C GLY A 107 -22.09 -0.63 -6.84
N LEU A 108 -22.14 0.49 -6.12
CA LEU A 108 -23.40 1.17 -5.76
C LEU A 108 -23.95 2.08 -6.86
N LEU A 109 -23.08 2.53 -7.77
CA LEU A 109 -23.44 3.43 -8.88
C LEU A 109 -23.73 2.67 -10.18
N ALA A 110 -23.66 1.34 -10.14
CA ALA A 110 -23.85 0.41 -11.26
C ALA A 110 -25.22 -0.26 -11.23
#